data_AF-T1BQE9-F1
#
_entry.id   AF-T1BQE9-F1
#
_cell.length_a   1.000
_cell.length_b   1.000
_cell.length_c   1.000
_cell.angle_alpha   90.00
_cell.angle_beta   90.00
_cell.angle_gamma   90.00
#
_symmetry.space_group_name_H-M   'P 1'
#
loop_
_entity.id
_entity.type
_entity.pdbx_description
1 polymer ?
#
loop_
_entity_poly.entity_id
_entity_poly.type
_entity_poly.pdbx_seq_one_letter_code
_entity_poly.pdbx_strand_id
1 'polypeptide(L)'
;KGHWDGEIINKKKNGDLFTSWLSITTLMTGGIIDHFVGILDDISEKKIREEQLTRLAYQDPLTGLANRYLLLERVPQILAFCKRRTMKAAILAIDLDRFKPVNDNYGHIVGDKLLQVLAKRLA
;
A
#
# COMPACT_ATOMS: atom_id res chain seq x y z
N LYS A 1 -27.23 4.04 20.80
CA LYS A 1 -26.62 5.37 21.05
C LYS A 1 -26.34 5.98 19.69
N GLY A 2 -26.90 7.17 19.40
CA GLY A 2 -26.82 7.79 18.08
C GLY A 2 -25.43 8.34 17.80
N HIS A 3 -24.54 7.46 17.37
CA HIS A 3 -23.17 7.78 17.00
C HIS A 3 -22.77 6.91 15.80
N TRP A 4 -22.10 7.53 14.84
CA TRP A 4 -21.49 6.85 13.72
C TRP A 4 -20.16 7.52 13.39
N ASP A 5 -19.14 6.72 13.16
CA ASP A 5 -17.84 7.16 12.69
C ASP A 5 -17.37 6.25 11.55
N GLY A 6 -16.70 6.84 10.56
CA GLY A 6 -16.17 6.06 9.45
C GLY A 6 -15.45 6.88 8.38
N GLU A 7 -14.71 6.15 7.56
CA GLU A 7 -14.09 6.69 6.36
C GLU A 7 -15.12 6.76 5.22
N ILE A 8 -15.20 7.92 4.59
CA ILE A 8 -16.02 8.15 3.39
C ILE A 8 -15.26 8.93 2.34
N ILE A 9 -15.67 8.77 1.08
CA ILE A 9 -15.22 9.61 -0.02
C ILE A 9 -16.19 10.79 -0.10
N ASN A 10 -15.66 12.00 0.04
CA ASN A 10 -16.40 13.25 -0.09
C ASN A 10 -15.93 14.03 -1.32
N LYS A 11 -16.70 15.07 -1.67
CA LYS A 11 -16.39 15.96 -2.79
C LYS A 11 -16.26 17.41 -2.32
N LYS A 12 -15.16 18.06 -2.66
CA LYS A 12 -14.94 19.50 -2.44
C LYS A 12 -15.86 20.31 -3.37
N LYS A 13 -16.08 21.59 -3.05
CA LYS A 13 -16.91 22.51 -3.86
C LYS A 13 -16.40 22.63 -5.31
N ASN A 14 -15.09 22.53 -5.51
CA ASN A 14 -14.45 22.56 -6.82
C ASN A 14 -14.59 21.25 -7.62
N GLY A 15 -15.16 20.20 -7.04
CA GLY A 15 -15.36 18.90 -7.68
C GLY A 15 -14.35 17.81 -7.30
N ASP A 16 -13.27 18.15 -6.60
CA ASP A 16 -12.23 17.18 -6.24
C ASP A 16 -12.74 16.18 -5.20
N LEU A 17 -12.45 14.91 -5.41
CA LEU A 17 -12.72 13.86 -4.44
C LEU A 17 -11.63 13.85 -3.37
N PHE A 18 -12.01 13.62 -2.13
CA PHE A 18 -11.09 13.48 -1.01
C PHE A 18 -11.62 12.47 -0.01
N THR A 19 -10.70 11.82 0.72
CA THR A 19 -11.06 10.88 1.77
C THR A 19 -11.20 11.62 3.08
N SER A 20 -12.34 11.47 3.75
CA SER A 20 -12.58 12.07 5.06
C SER A 20 -12.98 11.05 6.10
N TRP A 21 -12.51 11.26 7.32
CA TRP A 21 -13.10 10.65 8.50
C TRP A 21 -14.29 11.51 8.94
N LEU A 22 -15.49 10.93 8.95
CA LEU A 22 -16.70 11.61 9.39
C LEU A 22 -17.19 10.97 10.70
N SER A 23 -17.41 11.80 11.71
CA SER A 23 -18.02 11.43 12.98
C SER A 23 -19.33 12.20 13.16
N ILE A 24 -20.44 11.49 13.30
CA ILE A 24 -21.78 12.05 13.49
C ILE A 24 -22.27 11.65 14.87
N THR A 25 -22.66 12.62 15.68
CA THR A 25 -23.24 12.40 17.00
C THR A 25 -24.60 13.06 17.11
N THR A 26 -25.59 12.33 17.60
CA THR A 26 -26.94 12.84 17.84
C THR A 26 -27.00 13.58 19.17
N LEU A 27 -27.53 14.80 19.15
CA LEU A 27 -27.89 15.56 20.35
C LEU A 27 -29.37 15.34 20.66
N MET A 28 -29.65 15.03 21.93
CA MET A 28 -31.00 14.78 22.42
C MET A 28 -31.38 15.77 23.50
N THR A 29 -32.59 16.33 23.37
CA THR A 29 -33.19 17.22 24.38
C THR A 29 -34.53 16.61 24.79
N GLY A 30 -34.74 16.37 26.08
CA GLY A 30 -35.98 15.75 26.57
C GLY A 30 -36.26 14.34 26.04
N GLY A 31 -35.23 13.60 25.60
CA GLY A 31 -35.38 12.26 25.00
C GLY A 31 -35.75 12.26 23.51
N ILE A 32 -35.85 13.44 22.89
CA ILE A 32 -36.14 13.61 21.46
C ILE A 32 -34.84 14.02 20.75
N ILE A 33 -34.64 13.50 19.53
CA ILE A 33 -33.52 13.92 18.68
C ILE A 33 -33.77 15.36 18.24
N ASP A 34 -32.83 16.24 18.61
CA ASP A 34 -32.92 17.68 18.38
C ASP A 34 -31.96 18.11 17.26
N HIS A 35 -30.70 17.66 17.32
CA HIS A 35 -29.67 18.01 16.33
C HIS A 35 -28.72 16.84 16.04
N PHE A 36 -27.99 16.94 14.93
CA PHE A 36 -26.82 16.12 14.66
C PHE A 36 -25.60 17.03 14.54
N VAL A 37 -24.51 16.64 15.20
CA VAL A 37 -23.21 17.30 15.06
C VAL A 37 -22.31 16.37 14.24
N GLY A 38 -21.83 16.88 13.11
CA GLY A 38 -20.87 16.19 12.25
C GLY A 38 -19.49 16.85 12.34
N ILE A 39 -18.46 16.07 12.64
CA ILE A 39 -17.06 16.49 12.53
C ILE A 39 -16.46 15.76 11.35
N LEU A 40 -15.90 16.52 10.41
CA LEU A 40 -15.24 16.01 9.21
C LEU A 40 -13.76 16.38 9.28
N ASP A 41 -12.91 15.36 9.13
CA ASP A 41 -11.45 15.52 9.02
C ASP A 41 -10.99 15.03 7.64
N ASP A 42 -10.26 15.85 6.88
CA ASP A 42 -9.67 15.46 5.60
C ASP A 42 -8.40 14.65 5.88
N ILE A 43 -8.49 13.32 5.71
CA ILE A 43 -7.40 12.40 5.99
C ILE A 43 -6.59 12.05 4.74
N SER A 44 -6.82 12.71 3.61
CA SER A 44 -6.21 12.37 2.32
C SER A 44 -4.67 12.39 2.39
N GLU A 45 -4.09 13.46 2.97
CA GLU A 45 -2.63 13.57 3.13
C GLU A 45 -2.05 12.51 4.08
N LYS A 46 -2.81 12.12 5.11
CA LYS A 46 -2.40 11.06 6.03
C LYS A 46 -2.33 9.73 5.29
N LYS A 47 -3.35 9.40 4.49
CA LYS A 47 -3.38 8.16 3.69
C LYS A 47 -2.27 8.12 2.65
N ILE A 48 -2.01 9.24 1.96
CA ILE A 48 -0.90 9.32 0.99
C ILE A 48 0.43 9.02 1.69
N ARG A 49 0.68 9.61 2.87
CA ARG A 49 1.88 9.34 3.64
C ARG A 49 1.98 7.90 4.13
N GLU A 50 0.88 7.32 4.60
CA GLU A 50 0.82 5.91 5.00
C GLU A 50 1.11 4.97 3.82
N GLU A 51 0.58 5.26 2.64
CA GLU A 51 0.84 4.49 1.42
C GLU A 51 2.32 4.61 1.00
N GLN A 52 2.89 5.81 1.07
CA GLN A 52 4.31 6.04 0.81
C GLN A 52 5.21 5.27 1.80
N LEU A 53 4.89 5.30 3.09
CA LEU A 53 5.61 4.54 4.11
C LEU A 53 5.51 3.04 3.85
N THR A 54 4.31 2.55 3.51
CA THR A 54 4.09 1.15 3.14
C THR A 54 4.93 0.76 1.93
N ARG A 55 4.95 1.61 0.89
CA ARG A 55 5.78 1.41 -0.30
C ARG A 55 7.26 1.32 0.06
N LEU A 56 7.77 2.25 0.86
CA LEU A 56 9.18 2.27 1.28
C LEU A 56 9.54 1.06 2.16
N ALA A 57 8.61 0.57 2.98
CA ALA A 57 8.83 -0.58 3.85
C ALA A 57 8.86 -1.90 3.07
N TYR A 58 8.05 -2.05 2.02
CA TYR A 58 7.79 -3.36 1.39
C TYR A 58 8.20 -3.47 -0.08
N GLN A 59 8.54 -2.36 -0.75
CA GLN A 59 8.94 -2.37 -2.17
C GLN A 59 10.37 -1.89 -2.34
N ASP A 60 11.03 -2.41 -3.37
CA ASP A 60 12.31 -1.92 -3.85
C ASP A 60 12.10 -0.61 -4.64
N PRO A 61 12.75 0.50 -4.28
CA PRO A 61 12.48 1.81 -4.87
C PRO A 61 12.89 1.92 -6.34
N LEU A 62 13.84 1.10 -6.80
CA LEU A 62 14.32 1.13 -8.18
C LEU A 62 13.36 0.40 -9.12
N THR A 63 12.94 -0.81 -8.74
CA THR A 63 12.17 -1.73 -9.58
C THR A 63 10.68 -1.71 -9.31
N GLY A 64 10.25 -1.27 -8.12
CA GLY A 64 8.87 -1.33 -7.64
C GLY A 64 8.41 -2.73 -7.21
N LEU A 65 9.27 -3.75 -7.29
CA LEU A 65 8.94 -5.11 -6.86
C LEU A 65 8.94 -5.23 -5.34
N ALA A 66 8.34 -6.32 -4.84
CA ALA A 66 8.44 -6.68 -3.43
C ALA A 66 9.92 -6.81 -3.02
N ASN A 67 10.29 -6.13 -1.94
CA ASN A 67 11.64 -6.23 -1.40
C ASN A 67 11.83 -7.53 -0.60
N ARG A 68 13.07 -7.76 -0.15
CA ARG A 68 13.42 -8.93 0.66
C ARG A 68 12.63 -9.01 1.97
N TYR A 69 12.31 -7.87 2.57
CA TYR A 69 11.54 -7.84 3.82
C TYR A 69 10.12 -8.39 3.59
N LEU A 70 9.43 -7.92 2.53
CA LEU A 70 8.11 -8.44 2.18
C LEU A 70 8.13 -9.93 1.82
N LEU A 71 9.17 -10.40 1.12
CA LEU A 71 9.33 -11.83 0.84
C LEU A 71 9.37 -12.65 2.14
N LEU A 72 10.20 -12.24 3.10
CA LEU A 72 10.35 -12.93 4.39
C LEU A 72 9.07 -12.88 5.23
N GLU A 73 8.31 -11.79 5.18
CA GLU A 73 6.99 -11.68 5.81
C GLU A 73 5.95 -12.63 5.17
N ARG A 74 6.02 -12.86 3.85
CA ARG A 74 5.05 -13.69 3.12
C ARG A 74 5.33 -15.18 3.19
N VAL A 75 6.59 -15.61 3.28
CA VAL A 75 6.96 -17.03 3.29
C VAL A 75 6.22 -17.83 4.38
N PRO A 76 6.14 -17.40 5.66
CA PRO A 76 5.39 -18.11 6.69
C PRO A 76 3.90 -18.27 6.35
N GLN A 77 3.29 -17.25 5.74
CA GLN A 77 1.89 -17.28 5.33
C GLN A 77 1.64 -18.31 4.23
N ILE A 78 2.54 -18.35 3.23
CA ILE A 78 2.50 -19.32 2.12
C ILE A 78 2.68 -20.74 2.66
N LEU A 79 3.66 -20.97 3.55
CA LEU A 79 3.88 -22.28 4.15
C LEU A 79 2.67 -22.76 4.97
N ALA A 80 2.06 -21.87 5.76
CA ALA A 80 0.85 -22.19 6.51
C ALA A 80 -0.33 -22.52 5.59
N PHE A 81 -0.48 -21.79 4.48
CA PHE A 81 -1.49 -22.07 3.47
C PHE A 81 -1.26 -23.42 2.79
N CYS A 82 -0.03 -23.71 2.36
CA CYS A 82 0.37 -24.98 1.76
C CYS A 82 0.09 -26.16 2.68
N LYS A 83 0.42 -26.03 3.98
CA LYS A 83 0.14 -27.06 5.00
C LYS A 83 -1.36 -27.36 5.12
N ARG A 84 -2.21 -26.33 5.13
CA ARG A 84 -3.67 -26.50 5.25
C ARG A 84 -4.33 -27.10 4.01
N ARG A 85 -3.77 -26.86 2.83
CA ARG A 85 -4.35 -27.29 1.54
C ARG A 85 -3.61 -28.47 0.90
N THR A 86 -2.63 -29.06 1.57
CA THR A 86 -1.77 -30.12 1.02
C THR A 86 -1.14 -29.73 -0.32
N MET A 87 -0.78 -28.44 -0.44
CA MET A 87 -0.10 -27.89 -1.61
C MET A 87 1.40 -27.78 -1.36
N LYS A 88 2.19 -27.71 -2.43
CA LYS A 88 3.63 -27.42 -2.37
C LYS A 88 3.89 -26.01 -2.89
N ALA A 89 4.93 -25.38 -2.37
CA ALA A 89 5.46 -24.11 -2.87
C ALA A 89 6.93 -24.30 -3.26
N ALA A 90 7.42 -23.44 -4.16
CA ALA A 90 8.80 -23.38 -4.58
C ALA A 90 9.31 -21.94 -4.48
N ILE A 91 10.60 -21.77 -4.20
CA ILE A 91 11.30 -20.48 -4.28
C ILE A 91 12.29 -20.60 -5.44
N LEU A 92 12.22 -19.66 -6.37
CA LEU A 92 13.19 -19.52 -7.46
C LEU A 92 14.10 -18.34 -7.16
N ALA A 93 15.41 -18.58 -7.16
CA ALA A 93 16.42 -17.56 -7.10
C ALA A 93 17.04 -17.41 -8.49
N ILE A 94 16.98 -16.21 -9.05
CA ILE A 94 17.53 -15.88 -10.38
C ILE A 94 18.61 -14.82 -10.16
N ASP A 95 19.81 -15.09 -10.63
CA ASP A 95 20.89 -14.12 -10.67
C ASP A 95 21.06 -13.56 -12.10
N LEU A 96 21.48 -12.30 -12.21
CA LEU A 96 21.72 -11.65 -13.49
C LEU A 96 23.18 -11.78 -13.90
N ASP A 97 23.45 -12.81 -14.70
CA ASP A 97 24.77 -13.03 -15.27
C ASP A 97 25.29 -11.77 -15.98
N ARG A 98 26.56 -11.43 -15.72
CA ARG A 98 27.26 -10.30 -16.35
C ARG A 98 26.61 -8.92 -16.15
N PHE A 99 25.81 -8.73 -15.09
CA PHE A 99 25.27 -7.40 -14.78
C PHE A 99 26.37 -6.37 -14.46
N LYS A 100 27.44 -6.77 -13.75
CA LYS A 100 28.55 -5.87 -13.41
C LYS A 100 29.24 -5.25 -14.63
N PRO A 101 29.65 -6.02 -15.67
CA PRO A 101 30.13 -5.46 -16.92
C PRO A 101 29.19 -4.44 -17.59
N VAL A 102 27.87 -4.56 -17.44
CA VAL A 102 26.92 -3.56 -17.96
C VAL A 102 27.09 -2.24 -17.23
N ASN A 103 27.17 -2.27 -15.90
CA ASN A 103 27.43 -1.07 -15.09
C ASN A 103 28.79 -0.44 -15.43
N ASP A 104 29.83 -1.27 -15.55
CA ASP A 104 31.20 -0.81 -15.77
C ASP A 104 31.36 -0.17 -17.17
N ASN A 105 30.70 -0.71 -18.20
CA ASN A 105 30.84 -0.23 -19.59
C ASN A 105 29.84 0.87 -19.98
N TYR A 106 28.64 0.88 -19.39
CA TYR A 106 27.56 1.77 -19.81
C TYR A 106 27.02 2.67 -18.68
N GLY A 107 27.57 2.53 -17.47
CA GLY A 107 27.21 3.31 -16.30
C GLY A 107 25.97 2.78 -15.55
N HIS A 108 25.86 3.16 -14.28
CA HIS A 108 24.79 2.72 -13.38
C HIS A 108 23.38 3.07 -13.88
N ILE A 109 23.18 4.21 -14.54
CA ILE A 109 21.87 4.61 -15.07
C ILE A 109 21.36 3.59 -16.10
N VAL A 110 22.25 3.01 -16.90
CA VAL A 110 21.87 1.97 -17.88
C VAL A 110 21.59 0.65 -17.18
N GLY A 111 22.38 0.29 -16.16
CA GLY A 111 22.11 -0.87 -15.30
C GLY A 111 20.76 -0.78 -14.59
N ASP A 112 20.43 0.38 -14.04
CA ASP A 112 19.15 0.66 -13.37
C ASP A 112 17.97 0.48 -14.32
N LYS A 113 18.09 1.01 -15.55
CA LYS A 113 17.07 0.80 -16.61
C LYS A 113 16.94 -0.68 -16.97
N LEU A 114 18.04 -1.42 -17.05
CA LEU A 114 18.02 -2.86 -17.31
C LEU A 114 17.26 -3.60 -16.20
N LEU A 115 17.54 -3.29 -14.93
CA LEU A 115 16.84 -3.86 -13.78
C LEU A 115 15.34 -3.54 -13.81
N GLN A 116 14.97 -2.30 -14.13
CA GLN A 116 13.56 -1.89 -14.27
C GLN A 116 12.83 -2.66 -15.39
N VAL A 117 13.48 -2.88 -16.53
CA VAL A 117 12.89 -3.66 -17.63
C VAL A 117 12.74 -5.13 -17.25
N LEU A 118 13.75 -5.72 -16.59
CA LEU A 118 13.69 -7.09 -16.08
C LEU A 118 12.57 -7.26 -15.06
N ALA A 119 12.46 -6.33 -14.12
CA ALA A 119 11.38 -6.34 -13.13
C ALA A 119 10.00 -6.33 -13.77
N LYS A 120 9.78 -5.48 -14.78
CA LYS A 120 8.51 -5.43 -15.53
C LYS A 120 8.21 -6.71 -16.31
N ARG A 121 9.22 -7.48 -16.70
CA ARG A 121 9.04 -8.76 -17.42
C ARG A 121 8.73 -9.93 -16.48
N LEU A 122 9.13 -9.81 -15.22
CA LEU A 122 8.91 -10.84 -14.19
C LEU A 122 7.63 -10.63 -13.38
N ALA A 123 7.11 -9.40 -13.33
CA ALA A 123 5.84 -9.04 -12.70
C ALA A 123 4.62 -9.53 -13.50
#